data_AF-A0A0D7A1G8-F1
#
_entry.id   AF-A0A0D7A1G8-F1
#
_cell.length_a   1.000
_cell.length_b   1.000
_cell.length_c   1.000
_cell.angle_alpha   90.00
_cell.angle_beta   90.00
_cell.angle_gamma   90.00
#
_symmetry.space_group_name_H-M   'P 1'
#
loop_
_entity.id
_entity.type
_entity.pdbx_description
1 polymer ?
#
loop_
_entity_poly.entity_id
_entity_poly.type
_entity_poly.pdbx_seq_one_letter_code
_entity_poly.pdbx_strand_id
1 'polypeptide(L)'
;WTPAERAAGRRLVAVQRVLEGPRMMVIMKPISQEGYRNSDSVISCIYHEQSGNYYVTSVDIIYLLENLAEHDFVVEEKNRIRRNLEGLRPTTVSKSKPGFESFFQLIMDFPDPKPRNIEKDLKVFEWGLLGQALEKILSKYVINYS
;
A
#
# COMPACT_ATOMS: atom_id res chain seq x y z
N TRP A 1 -0.24 1.91 17.39
CA TRP A 1 1.06 1.32 17.04
C TRP A 1 1.71 0.76 18.30
N THR A 2 2.40 -0.38 18.23
CA THR A 2 3.21 -0.95 19.32
C THR A 2 4.52 -0.16 19.46
N PRO A 3 5.29 -0.33 20.56
CA PRO A 3 6.61 0.29 20.69
C PRO A 3 7.56 -0.08 19.53
N ALA A 4 7.55 -1.36 19.11
CA ALA A 4 8.35 -1.84 17.99
C ALA A 4 7.93 -1.20 16.65
N GLU A 5 6.62 -1.08 16.39
CA GLU A 5 6.11 -0.40 15.18
C GLU A 5 6.52 1.07 15.15
N ARG A 6 6.45 1.76 16.30
CA ARG A 6 6.88 3.16 16.41
C ARG A 6 8.38 3.32 16.15
N ALA A 7 9.20 2.47 16.76
CA ALA A 7 10.65 2.50 16.58
C ALA A 7 11.05 2.20 15.11
N ALA A 8 10.33 1.29 14.46
CA ALA A 8 10.54 0.94 13.07
C ALA A 8 9.95 1.96 12.09
N GLY A 9 9.05 2.85 12.51
CA GLY A 9 8.32 3.73 11.59
C GLY A 9 7.38 2.97 10.64
N ARG A 10 7.05 1.71 10.93
CA ARG A 10 6.22 0.83 10.08
C ARG A 10 5.32 -0.08 10.90
N ARG A 11 4.08 -0.25 10.40
CA ARG A 11 3.15 -1.31 10.76
C ARG A 11 2.84 -2.17 9.54
N LEU A 12 2.95 -3.48 9.69
CA LEU A 12 2.45 -4.43 8.70
C LEU A 12 0.95 -4.62 8.87
N VAL A 13 0.23 -4.61 7.75
CA VAL A 13 -1.23 -4.78 7.72
C VAL A 13 -1.56 -5.92 6.78
N ALA A 14 -2.01 -7.04 7.35
CA ALA A 14 -2.60 -8.14 6.60
C ALA A 14 -3.99 -7.73 6.11
N VAL A 15 -4.26 -8.03 4.84
CA VAL A 15 -5.50 -7.70 4.18
C VAL A 15 -6.17 -8.99 3.75
N GLN A 16 -7.42 -9.16 4.18
CA GLN A 16 -8.25 -10.30 3.85
C GLN A 16 -9.47 -9.83 3.07
N ARG A 17 -9.70 -10.46 1.92
CA ARG A 17 -10.93 -10.33 1.15
C ARG A 17 -11.98 -11.29 1.69
N VAL A 18 -13.20 -10.80 1.89
CA VAL A 18 -14.36 -11.61 2.28
C VAL A 18 -15.50 -11.28 1.33
N LEU A 19 -16.11 -12.29 0.71
CA LEU A 19 -17.29 -12.12 -0.13
C LEU A 19 -18.54 -12.51 0.67
N GLU A 20 -19.51 -11.61 0.71
CA GLU A 20 -20.84 -11.82 1.28
C GLU A 20 -21.90 -11.51 0.23
N GLY A 21 -22.33 -12.53 -0.50
CA GLY A 21 -23.19 -12.37 -1.67
C GLY A 21 -22.56 -11.39 -2.65
N PRO A 22 -23.24 -10.30 -3.06
CA PRO A 22 -22.70 -9.36 -4.02
C PRO A 22 -21.71 -8.33 -3.45
N ARG A 23 -21.42 -8.40 -2.16
CA ARG A 23 -20.58 -7.43 -1.46
C ARG A 23 -19.21 -8.03 -1.20
N MET A 24 -18.17 -7.27 -1.49
CA MET A 24 -16.82 -7.57 -1.05
C MET A 24 -16.46 -6.68 0.12
N MET A 25 -16.05 -7.33 1.21
CA MET A 25 -15.48 -6.68 2.38
C MET A 25 -13.97 -6.88 2.38
N VAL A 26 -13.27 -5.83 2.78
CA VAL A 26 -11.81 -5.83 2.93
C VAL A 26 -11.50 -5.66 4.41
N ILE A 27 -10.97 -6.69 5.03
CA ILE A 27 -10.59 -6.70 6.43
C ILE A 27 -9.10 -6.42 6.53
N MET A 28 -8.74 -5.37 7.27
CA MET A 28 -7.34 -4.99 7.50
C MET A 28 -6.98 -5.22 8.96
N LYS A 29 -5.96 -6.06 9.22
CA LYS A 29 -5.51 -6.41 10.57
C LYS A 29 -4.02 -6.16 10.73
N PRO A 30 -3.57 -5.55 11.83
CA PRO A 30 -2.13 -5.42 12.09
C PRO A 30 -1.52 -6.81 12.35
N ILE A 31 -0.32 -7.04 11.82
CA ILE A 31 0.48 -8.24 12.10
C ILE A 31 1.89 -7.85 12.56
N SER A 32 2.54 -8.74 13.31
CA SER A 32 3.95 -8.57 13.65
C SER A 32 4.85 -9.00 12.49
N GLN A 33 6.09 -8.51 12.49
CA GLN A 33 7.11 -8.94 11.54
C GLN A 33 7.37 -10.45 11.61
N GLU A 34 7.31 -11.04 12.81
CA GLU A 34 7.46 -12.49 13.03
C GLU A 34 6.26 -13.31 12.51
N GLY A 35 5.08 -12.69 12.49
CA GLY A 35 3.85 -13.28 11.96
C GLY A 35 3.73 -13.21 10.44
N TYR A 36 4.57 -12.40 9.77
CA TYR A 36 4.55 -12.25 8.32
C TYR A 36 4.85 -13.58 7.60
N ARG A 37 4.04 -13.91 6.60
CA ARG A 37 4.27 -15.01 5.67
C ARG A 37 4.22 -14.48 4.25
N ASN A 38 5.06 -15.00 3.36
CA ASN A 38 5.13 -14.55 1.96
C ASN A 38 3.84 -14.81 1.16
N SER A 39 2.97 -15.71 1.63
CA SER A 39 1.66 -15.99 1.03
C SER A 39 0.60 -14.95 1.37
N ASP A 40 0.84 -14.09 2.36
CA ASP A 40 -0.18 -13.20 2.90
C ASP A 40 -0.23 -11.91 2.08
N SER A 41 -1.44 -11.42 1.78
CA SER A 41 -1.62 -10.08 1.25
C SER A 41 -1.31 -9.06 2.35
N VAL A 42 -0.08 -8.54 2.38
CA VAL A 42 0.39 -7.63 3.43
C VAL A 42 0.96 -6.37 2.82
N ILE A 43 0.57 -5.22 3.38
CA ILE A 43 1.06 -3.90 3.00
C ILE A 43 1.64 -3.13 4.19
N SER A 44 2.34 -2.04 3.90
CA SER A 44 2.97 -1.17 4.89
C SER A 44 2.14 0.07 5.18
N CYS A 45 1.80 0.28 6.46
CA CYS A 45 1.42 1.59 6.98
C CYS A 45 2.69 2.24 7.55
N ILE A 46 3.09 3.38 6.99
CA ILE A 46 4.42 3.95 7.21
C ILE A 46 4.26 5.33 7.85
N TYR A 47 4.91 5.56 8.98
CA TYR A 47 4.85 6.85 9.66
C TYR A 47 5.94 7.78 9.13
N HIS A 48 5.55 8.99 8.74
CA HIS A 48 6.49 10.04 8.37
C HIS A 48 6.57 11.07 9.49
N GLU A 49 7.71 11.11 10.17
CA GLU A 49 7.91 11.94 11.36
C GLU A 49 7.72 13.44 11.07
N GLN A 50 8.28 13.95 9.97
CA GLN A 50 8.25 15.39 9.68
C GLN A 50 6.83 15.91 9.40
N SER A 51 5.97 15.10 8.78
CA SER A 51 4.58 15.51 8.54
C SER A 51 3.60 15.04 9.62
N GLY A 52 4.03 14.17 10.54
CA GLY A 52 3.15 13.57 11.56
C GLY A 52 2.05 12.66 10.98
N ASN A 53 2.17 12.26 9.71
CA ASN A 53 1.15 11.53 8.97
C ASN A 53 1.57 10.10 8.65
N TYR A 54 0.58 9.27 8.30
CA TYR A 54 0.78 7.89 7.86
C TYR A 54 0.58 7.77 6.37
N TYR A 55 1.40 6.94 5.74
CA TYR A 55 1.42 6.76 4.30
C TYR A 55 1.39 5.28 3.90
N VAL A 56 0.94 5.04 2.68
CA VAL A 56 1.05 3.79 1.93
C VAL A 56 1.71 4.07 0.59
N THR A 57 2.51 3.12 0.08
CA THR A 57 3.20 3.30 -1.20
C THR A 57 2.29 2.97 -2.39
N SER A 58 2.56 3.55 -3.56
CA SER A 58 1.88 3.16 -4.80
C SER A 58 2.05 1.68 -5.12
N VAL A 59 3.21 1.10 -4.78
CA VAL A 59 3.51 -0.31 -5.00
C VAL A 59 2.61 -1.19 -4.13
N ASP A 60 2.46 -0.84 -2.84
CA ASP A 60 1.53 -1.51 -1.92
C ASP A 60 0.08 -1.42 -2.41
N ILE A 61 -0.36 -0.24 -2.91
CA ILE A 61 -1.72 -0.07 -3.42
C ILE A 61 -1.98 -0.97 -4.64
N ILE A 62 -1.06 -0.99 -5.62
CA ILE A 62 -1.21 -1.81 -6.82
C ILE A 62 -1.21 -3.30 -6.46
N TYR A 63 -0.26 -3.72 -5.61
CA TYR A 63 -0.20 -5.09 -5.10
C TYR A 63 -1.51 -5.49 -4.41
N LEU A 64 -2.05 -4.61 -3.56
CA LEU A 64 -3.31 -4.88 -2.89
C LEU A 64 -4.48 -5.00 -3.87
N LEU A 65 -4.54 -4.14 -4.88
CA LEU A 65 -5.59 -4.22 -5.91
C LEU A 65 -5.51 -5.53 -6.71
N GLU A 66 -4.32 -6.00 -7.07
CA GLU A 66 -4.12 -7.30 -7.76
C GLU A 66 -4.63 -8.46 -6.88
N ASN A 67 -4.29 -8.46 -5.58
CA ASN A 67 -4.77 -9.45 -4.63
C ASN A 67 -6.30 -9.41 -4.45
N LEU A 68 -6.89 -8.23 -4.34
CA LEU A 68 -8.34 -8.07 -4.16
C LEU A 68 -9.12 -8.41 -5.43
N ALA A 69 -8.53 -8.21 -6.61
CA ALA A 69 -9.10 -8.56 -7.91
C ALA A 69 -8.80 -10.01 -8.32
N GLU A 70 -8.03 -10.76 -7.53
CA GLU A 70 -7.64 -12.16 -7.75
C GLU A 70 -6.94 -12.40 -9.11
N HIS A 71 -6.22 -11.40 -9.64
CA HIS A 71 -5.38 -11.56 -10.82
C HIS A 71 -4.30 -10.48 -10.91
N ASP A 72 -3.21 -10.81 -11.61
CA ASP A 72 -2.15 -9.86 -11.91
C ASP A 72 -2.59 -8.86 -13.00
N PHE A 73 -2.25 -7.60 -12.80
CA PHE A 73 -2.51 -6.57 -13.80
C PHE A 73 -1.37 -6.48 -14.81
N VAL A 74 -1.74 -6.41 -16.08
CA VAL A 74 -0.83 -6.07 -17.18
C VAL A 74 -0.32 -4.63 -17.02
N VAL A 75 0.77 -4.30 -17.73
CA VAL A 75 1.46 -3.01 -17.60
C VAL A 75 0.53 -1.84 -17.93
N GLU A 76 -0.30 -1.99 -18.95
CA GLU A 76 -1.28 -1.00 -19.39
C GLU A 76 -2.28 -0.69 -18.28
N GLU A 77 -2.74 -1.72 -17.57
CA GLU A 77 -3.69 -1.60 -16.48
C GLU A 77 -3.03 -0.96 -15.24
N LYS A 78 -1.80 -1.36 -14.90
CA LYS A 78 -1.00 -0.69 -13.86
C LYS A 78 -0.83 0.80 -14.15
N ASN A 79 -0.60 1.16 -15.41
CA ASN A 79 -0.50 2.56 -15.82
C ASN A 79 -1.85 3.31 -15.73
N ARG A 80 -2.97 2.66 -16.06
CA ARG A 80 -4.32 3.21 -15.86
C ARG A 80 -4.60 3.47 -14.38
N ILE A 81 -4.27 2.51 -13.52
CA ILE A 81 -4.42 2.62 -12.06
C ILE A 81 -3.59 3.79 -11.52
N ARG A 82 -2.30 3.87 -11.90
CA ARG A 82 -1.42 4.98 -11.50
C ARG A 82 -2.00 6.35 -11.85
N ARG A 83 -2.57 6.51 -13.05
CA ARG A 83 -3.25 7.76 -13.46
C ARG A 83 -4.49 8.05 -12.61
N ASN A 84 -5.27 7.04 -12.23
CA ASN A 84 -6.42 7.23 -11.33
C ASN A 84 -5.97 7.67 -9.92
N LEU A 85 -4.86 7.11 -9.45
CA LEU A 85 -4.27 7.43 -8.15
C LEU A 85 -3.71 8.86 -8.10
N GLU A 86 -3.19 9.41 -9.19
CA GLU A 86 -2.72 10.82 -9.21
C GLU A 86 -3.81 11.83 -8.79
N GLY A 87 -5.10 11.50 -9.00
CA GLY A 87 -6.22 12.33 -8.51
C GLY A 87 -6.31 12.43 -6.98
N LEU A 88 -5.64 11.55 -6.24
CA LEU A 88 -5.52 11.60 -4.77
C LEU A 88 -4.35 12.49 -4.31
N ARG A 89 -3.69 13.20 -5.23
CA ARG A 89 -2.56 14.09 -4.95
C ARG A 89 -1.43 13.40 -4.17
N PRO A 90 -0.81 12.34 -4.75
CA PRO A 90 0.30 11.67 -4.09
C PRO A 90 1.47 12.60 -3.83
N THR A 91 2.25 12.25 -2.81
CA THR A 91 3.56 12.83 -2.60
C THR A 91 4.62 11.97 -3.30
N THR A 92 5.40 12.57 -4.20
CA THR A 92 6.62 11.93 -4.70
C THR A 92 7.69 12.03 -3.61
N VAL A 93 8.31 10.91 -3.25
CA VAL A 93 9.42 10.81 -2.30
C VAL A 93 10.62 10.23 -3.02
N SER A 94 11.79 10.83 -2.82
CA SER A 94 13.03 10.44 -3.47
C SER A 94 14.22 10.90 -2.63
N LYS A 95 15.39 10.34 -2.92
CA LYS A 95 16.65 10.70 -2.23
C LYS A 95 17.04 12.17 -2.40
N SER A 96 16.57 12.84 -3.45
CA SER A 96 16.93 14.22 -3.80
C SER A 96 15.87 15.26 -3.41
N LYS A 97 14.74 14.84 -2.84
CA LYS A 97 13.65 15.74 -2.47
C LYS A 97 13.82 16.23 -1.03
N PRO A 98 14.01 17.55 -0.80
CA PRO A 98 14.09 18.14 0.54
C PRO A 98 12.90 17.76 1.42
N GLY A 99 13.21 17.25 2.61
CA GLY A 99 12.22 16.85 3.62
C GLY A 99 11.64 15.45 3.41
N PHE A 100 12.18 14.68 2.46
CA PHE A 100 11.74 13.29 2.22
C PHE A 100 12.91 12.31 2.09
N GLU A 101 14.15 12.76 2.26
CA GLU A 101 15.34 11.92 2.11
C GLU A 101 15.40 10.84 3.19
N SER A 102 15.20 11.22 4.46
CA SER A 102 15.17 10.28 5.58
C SER A 102 13.99 9.31 5.47
N PHE A 103 12.85 9.80 4.99
CA PHE A 103 11.66 8.97 4.76
C PHE A 103 11.87 7.96 3.64
N PHE A 104 12.48 8.39 2.54
CA PHE A 104 12.82 7.50 1.43
C PHE A 104 13.80 6.41 1.89
N GLN A 105 14.86 6.78 2.63
CA GLN A 105 15.82 5.82 3.15
C GLN A 105 15.17 4.82 4.12
N LEU A 106 14.31 5.30 5.03
CA LEU A 106 13.55 4.46 5.95
C LEU A 106 12.73 3.38 5.20
N ILE A 107 12.06 3.76 4.11
CA ILE A 107 11.28 2.82 3.28
C ILE A 107 12.18 1.75 2.65
N MET A 108 13.37 2.14 2.18
CA MET A 108 14.33 1.23 1.57
C MET A 108 14.96 0.24 2.56
N ASP A 109 15.10 0.65 3.82
CA ASP A 109 15.71 -0.14 4.89
C ASP A 109 14.77 -1.19 5.49
N PHE A 110 13.47 -1.13 5.17
CA PHE A 110 12.49 -2.06 5.72
C PHE A 110 12.77 -3.52 5.37
N PRO A 111 12.55 -4.48 6.29
CA PRO A 111 12.56 -5.90 5.96
C PRO A 111 11.37 -6.27 5.06
N ASP A 112 11.32 -7.52 4.61
CA ASP A 112 10.20 -7.98 3.78
C ASP A 112 8.84 -7.82 4.49
N PRO A 113 7.76 -7.52 3.74
CA PRO A 113 7.71 -7.37 2.28
C PRO A 113 8.32 -6.04 1.81
N LYS A 114 9.37 -6.08 0.97
CA LYS A 114 9.90 -4.88 0.33
C LYS A 114 9.08 -4.55 -0.91
N PRO A 115 8.68 -3.28 -1.11
CA PRO A 115 8.16 -2.87 -2.40
C PRO A 115 9.27 -3.04 -3.46
N ARG A 116 9.11 -4.03 -4.35
CA ARG A 116 10.15 -4.46 -5.32
C ARG A 116 10.47 -3.34 -6.33
N ASN A 117 11.75 -3.23 -6.72
CA ASN A 117 12.27 -2.39 -7.82
C ASN A 117 11.95 -0.87 -7.75
N ILE A 118 12.19 -0.23 -6.60
CA ILE A 118 12.11 1.23 -6.50
C ILE A 118 13.53 1.80 -6.47
N GLU A 119 14.05 2.23 -7.61
CA GLU A 119 15.43 2.73 -7.71
C GLU A 119 15.57 4.26 -7.59
N LYS A 120 14.49 5.03 -7.76
CA LYS A 120 14.57 6.52 -7.80
C LYS A 120 13.45 7.24 -7.07
N ASP A 121 12.24 7.15 -7.60
CA ASP A 121 11.10 7.92 -7.11
C ASP A 121 9.97 6.98 -6.69
N LEU A 122 9.41 7.23 -5.51
CA LEU A 122 8.28 6.51 -4.99
C LEU A 122 7.11 7.47 -4.80
N LYS A 123 5.91 7.04 -5.16
CA LYS A 123 4.68 7.75 -4.86
C LYS A 123 4.13 7.21 -3.55
N VAL A 124 3.83 8.09 -2.61
CA VAL A 124 3.15 7.75 -1.35
C VAL A 124 1.85 8.52 -1.23
N PHE A 125 0.88 7.89 -0.58
CA PHE A 125 -0.47 8.42 -0.37
C PHE A 125 -0.76 8.41 1.11
N GLU A 126 -1.50 9.40 1.60
CA GLU A 126 -1.97 9.37 2.98
C GLU A 126 -2.82 8.12 3.22
N TRP A 127 -2.52 7.41 4.31
CA TRP A 127 -3.17 6.15 4.66
C TRP A 127 -4.70 6.27 4.74
N GLY A 128 -5.20 7.42 5.21
CA GLY A 128 -6.64 7.70 5.28
C GLY A 128 -7.37 7.69 3.93
N LEU A 129 -6.66 7.86 2.82
CA LEU A 129 -7.23 7.83 1.46
C LEU A 129 -7.25 6.43 0.84
N LEU A 130 -6.65 5.42 1.50
CA LEU A 130 -6.55 4.06 0.97
C LEU A 130 -7.92 3.46 0.66
N GLY A 131 -8.88 3.57 1.58
CA GLY A 131 -10.24 3.04 1.38
C GLY A 131 -10.93 3.63 0.15
N GLN A 132 -10.86 4.95 -0.01
CA GLN A 132 -11.41 5.66 -1.17
C GLN A 132 -10.72 5.22 -2.47
N ALA A 133 -9.40 5.05 -2.44
CA ALA A 133 -8.63 4.58 -3.60
C ALA A 133 -9.08 3.19 -4.05
N LEU A 134 -9.20 2.26 -3.09
CA LEU A 134 -9.62 0.89 -3.35
C LEU A 134 -11.05 0.84 -3.91
N GLU A 135 -12.01 1.51 -3.28
CA GLU A 135 -13.41 1.53 -3.73
C GLU A 135 -13.55 2.10 -5.15
N LYS A 136 -12.91 3.25 -5.41
CA LYS A 136 -12.95 3.91 -6.73
C LYS A 136 -12.38 3.05 -7.84
N ILE A 137 -11.32 2.28 -7.56
CA ILE A 137 -10.66 1.46 -8.57
C ILE A 137 -11.38 0.11 -8.72
N LEU A 138 -11.71 -0.55 -7.60
CA LEU A 138 -12.35 -1.88 -7.57
C LEU A 138 -13.78 -1.86 -8.08
N SER A 139 -14.51 -0.74 -7.99
CA SER A 139 -15.85 -0.58 -8.59
C SER A 139 -15.89 -0.82 -10.11
N LYS A 140 -14.72 -0.78 -10.79
CA LYS A 140 -14.60 -1.08 -12.23
C LYS A 140 -14.40 -2.57 -12.52
N TYR A 141 -14.19 -3.38 -11.50
CA TYR A 141 -13.96 -4.82 -11.61
C TYR A 141 -15.25 -5.53 -11.22
N VAL A 142 -15.80 -6.32 -12.15
CA VAL A 142 -16.91 -7.21 -11.86
C VAL A 142 -16.35 -8.33 -10.99
N ILE A 143 -16.86 -8.43 -9.76
CA ILE A 143 -16.53 -9.54 -8.87
C ILE A 143 -17.26 -10.77 -9.42
N ASN A 144 -16.52 -11.65 -10.09
CA ASN A 144 -17.06 -12.91 -10.57
C ASN A 144 -17.35 -13.81 -9.36
N TYR A 145 -18.63 -14.03 -9.08
CA TYR A 145 -19.06 -15.08 -8.15
C TYR A 145 -18.77 -16.42 -8.82
N SER A 146 -17.77 -17.14 -8.32
CA SER A 146 -17.50 -18.53 -8.72
C SER A 146 -18.30 -19.46 -7.82
#